data_AF-A0A1Y4K2W8-F1
#
_entry.id   AF-A0A1Y4K2W8-F1
#
_cell.length_a   1.000
_cell.length_b   1.000
_cell.length_c   1.000
_cell.angle_alpha   90.00
_cell.angle_beta   90.00
_cell.angle_gamma   90.00
#
_symmetry.space_group_name_H-M   'P 1'
#
loop_
_entity.id
_entity.type
_entity.pdbx_description
1 polymer ?
#
loop_
_entity_poly.entity_id
_entity_poly.type
_entity_poly.pdbx_seq_one_letter_code
_entity_poly.pdbx_strand_id
1 'polypeptide(L)'
;MPDIDRIIEQIVAASRAKGGRTFASSRAYADEPILMRGSQMASYRPEPIRQMRELARRPESRSWSDARLFVEQARLMEGYEDDFPYQGTFKSYYPTYEAMDDRQLRGYFTWRVRVRRGEVKQTSTSFAYVYLYELINGVGAEPGERAFRAIEAFWRAYRDFEPAMDRYVRPWLVDYVVYHDLDPRLAEPYAGAGHDRAVATLARTERVVLERAGASRRRAARDFGAHAATDRELFSALDELSTYRPSASRLYRDEPEALVAVTCAVFERLARYYHSSRSQGLTVSLFGSPHPMPHLMFASAVFCPPGPHPDCVVQLGETRRYECRRNLWTCDALHDGGGRSARLGQALRAADRQLRAALDYPHPLKEHGDPKYLTQLVEREVRDYLDWRAAHAPRRVEIDLSKLAGIRAAAAVTREALLVDEEREEAPATPGPEAAGPASAVSPAAAAPAGAPEPPSLGEKGAPLGLTPEELAFLEALLEGRRPGGNADMLADAVNEKLIDLIGDTAVEFDEAGEPALVEDYVEDVRAALGA
;
A
#
# COMPACT_ATOMS: atom_id res chain seq x y z
N MET A 1 -40.19 47.57 -34.92
CA MET A 1 -39.92 46.48 -33.96
C MET A 1 -40.41 46.96 -32.61
N PRO A 2 -41.27 46.19 -31.91
CA PRO A 2 -41.70 46.58 -30.56
C PRO A 2 -40.48 46.60 -29.63
N ASP A 3 -40.41 47.63 -28.80
CA ASP A 3 -39.34 47.85 -27.83
C ASP A 3 -39.42 46.76 -26.76
N ILE A 4 -38.50 45.79 -26.83
CA ILE A 4 -38.48 44.60 -25.97
C ILE A 4 -38.32 45.00 -24.50
N ASP A 5 -37.64 46.12 -24.21
CA ASP A 5 -37.50 46.61 -22.83
C ASP A 5 -38.84 47.06 -22.27
N ARG A 6 -39.64 47.72 -23.09
CA ARG A 6 -40.97 48.18 -22.73
C ARG A 6 -41.93 47.01 -22.46
N ILE A 7 -41.75 45.89 -23.15
CA ILE A 7 -42.50 44.65 -22.90
C ILE A 7 -42.07 43.99 -21.59
N ILE A 8 -40.76 43.93 -21.32
CA ILE A 8 -40.23 43.40 -20.05
C ILE A 8 -40.72 44.25 -18.87
N GLU A 9 -40.63 45.57 -18.97
CA GLU A 9 -41.15 46.51 -17.96
C GLU A 9 -42.65 46.33 -17.73
N GLN A 10 -43.45 46.15 -18.79
CA GLN A 10 -44.89 45.90 -18.66
C GLN A 10 -45.19 44.56 -17.96
N ILE A 11 -44.41 43.51 -18.21
CA ILE A 11 -44.61 42.21 -17.57
C ILE A 11 -44.18 42.27 -16.10
N VAL A 12 -43.05 42.91 -15.79
CA VAL A 12 -42.60 43.13 -14.41
C VAL A 12 -43.61 43.97 -13.64
N ALA A 13 -44.11 45.06 -14.23
CA ALA A 13 -45.14 45.91 -13.63
C ALA A 13 -46.47 45.18 -13.43
N ALA A 14 -46.88 44.33 -14.38
CA ALA A 14 -48.09 43.50 -14.26
C ALA A 14 -47.96 42.41 -13.18
N SER A 15 -46.76 41.86 -12.98
CA SER A 15 -46.48 40.90 -11.90
C SER A 15 -46.57 41.56 -10.52
N ARG A 16 -46.01 42.77 -10.37
CA ARG A 16 -46.11 43.58 -9.14
C ARG A 16 -47.54 44.03 -8.86
N ALA A 17 -48.31 44.35 -9.90
CA ALA A 17 -49.72 44.72 -9.77
C ALA A 17 -50.62 43.55 -9.32
N LYS A 18 -50.30 42.30 -9.69
CA LYS A 18 -51.03 41.10 -9.26
C LYS A 18 -50.76 40.70 -7.81
N GLY A 19 -49.63 41.09 -7.23
CA GLY A 19 -49.31 40.85 -5.80
C GLY A 19 -49.90 41.86 -4.81
N GLY A 20 -50.57 42.92 -5.30
CA GLY A 20 -50.86 44.12 -4.50
C GLY A 20 -52.25 44.26 -3.87
N ARG A 21 -53.09 43.22 -3.76
CA ARG A 21 -54.47 43.38 -3.22
C ARG A 21 -54.87 42.51 -2.03
N THR A 22 -53.94 41.83 -1.37
CA THR A 22 -54.23 41.13 -0.12
C THR A 22 -53.22 41.48 0.97
N PHE A 23 -53.68 42.31 1.90
CA PHE A 23 -53.20 42.53 3.26
C PHE A 23 -51.75 42.96 3.50
N ALA A 24 -51.62 44.20 3.96
CA ALA A 24 -50.49 44.67 4.74
C ALA A 24 -50.46 43.95 6.11
N SER A 25 -49.52 43.01 6.29
CA SER A 25 -48.77 42.75 7.55
C SER A 25 -48.05 41.39 7.49
N SER A 26 -46.99 41.30 6.70
CA SER A 26 -45.79 40.46 6.93
C SER A 26 -45.02 40.45 5.62
N ARG A 27 -43.78 40.96 5.61
CA ARG A 27 -42.88 40.77 4.47
C ARG A 27 -42.40 39.33 4.51
N ALA A 28 -43.21 38.40 4.03
CA ALA A 28 -42.74 37.10 3.60
C ALA A 28 -41.95 37.32 2.31
N TYR A 29 -40.64 37.04 2.35
CA TYR A 29 -39.78 37.03 1.17
C TYR A 29 -40.38 36.02 0.18
N ALA A 30 -40.77 36.48 -1.01
CA ALA A 30 -41.27 35.63 -2.08
C ALA A 30 -40.39 35.83 -3.31
N ASP A 31 -40.13 34.74 -4.05
CA ASP A 31 -39.28 34.77 -5.24
C ASP A 31 -39.90 35.67 -6.32
N GLU A 32 -39.34 36.86 -6.52
CA GLU A 32 -39.67 37.72 -7.67
C GLU A 32 -38.92 37.22 -8.91
N PRO A 33 -39.61 36.92 -10.02
CA PRO A 33 -38.95 36.49 -11.25
C PRO A 33 -38.14 37.66 -11.85
N ILE A 34 -36.82 37.50 -11.93
CA ILE A 34 -35.93 38.43 -12.62
C ILE A 34 -36.05 38.16 -14.13
N LEU A 35 -36.85 38.96 -14.83
CA LEU A 35 -37.01 38.88 -16.28
C LEU A 35 -35.84 39.60 -16.98
N MET A 36 -34.87 38.81 -17.46
CA MET A 36 -33.74 39.29 -18.29
C MET A 36 -33.84 38.75 -19.71
N ARG A 37 -33.31 39.49 -20.69
CA ARG A 37 -33.15 38.97 -22.06
C ARG A 37 -32.15 37.81 -22.09
N GLY A 38 -32.29 36.86 -23.02
CA GLY A 38 -31.33 35.73 -23.14
C GLY A 38 -29.87 36.16 -23.33
N SER A 39 -29.62 37.29 -24.00
CA SER A 39 -28.28 37.89 -24.11
C SER A 39 -27.78 38.52 -22.80
N GLN A 40 -28.68 39.03 -21.96
CA GLN A 40 -28.36 39.55 -20.62
C GLN A 40 -28.14 38.41 -19.61
N MET A 41 -28.83 37.27 -19.79
CA MET A 41 -28.57 36.06 -18.98
C MET A 41 -27.19 35.46 -19.26
N ALA A 42 -26.72 35.51 -20.52
CA ALA A 42 -25.40 34.98 -20.90
C ALA A 42 -24.23 35.80 -20.33
N SER A 43 -24.43 37.11 -20.10
CA SER A 43 -23.45 38.02 -19.51
C SER A 43 -23.73 38.36 -18.04
N TYR A 44 -24.75 37.73 -17.44
CA TYR A 44 -25.13 37.99 -16.06
C TYR A 44 -24.03 37.51 -15.11
N ARG A 45 -23.49 38.45 -14.35
CA ARG A 45 -22.52 38.21 -13.30
C ARG A 45 -23.19 38.44 -11.94
N PRO A 46 -23.35 37.38 -11.11
CA PRO A 46 -23.80 37.51 -9.74
C PRO A 46 -22.94 38.49 -8.93
N GLU A 47 -23.58 39.19 -7.99
CA GLU A 47 -22.93 40.19 -7.14
C GLU A 47 -21.69 39.64 -6.40
N PRO A 48 -21.73 38.43 -5.79
CA PRO A 48 -20.56 37.88 -5.11
C PRO A 48 -19.37 37.64 -6.05
N ILE A 49 -19.61 37.18 -7.28
CA ILE A 49 -18.55 37.01 -8.29
C ILE A 49 -17.99 38.36 -8.73
N ARG A 50 -18.83 39.40 -8.83
CA ARG A 50 -18.35 40.76 -9.10
C ARG A 50 -17.42 41.25 -7.99
N GLN A 51 -17.82 41.11 -6.73
CA GLN A 51 -17.00 41.50 -5.57
C GLN A 51 -15.67 40.73 -5.51
N MET A 52 -15.69 39.43 -5.79
CA MET A 52 -14.50 38.58 -5.87
C MET A 52 -13.52 39.04 -6.96
N ARG A 53 -14.01 39.47 -8.13
CA ARG A 53 -13.16 40.04 -9.18
C ARG A 53 -12.65 41.45 -8.85
N GLU A 54 -13.46 42.25 -8.16
CA GLU A 54 -13.05 43.57 -7.70
C GLU A 54 -11.92 43.48 -6.67
N LEU A 55 -11.92 42.44 -5.83
CA LEU A 55 -10.84 42.16 -4.88
C LEU A 55 -9.46 42.14 -5.58
N ALA A 56 -9.34 41.41 -6.69
CA ALA A 56 -8.08 41.32 -7.46
C ALA A 56 -7.60 42.68 -8.01
N ARG A 57 -8.50 43.67 -8.14
CA ARG A 57 -8.21 44.99 -8.71
C ARG A 57 -7.91 46.07 -7.67
N ARG A 58 -8.08 45.76 -6.38
CA ARG A 58 -7.84 46.73 -5.30
C ARG A 58 -6.36 47.12 -5.25
N PRO A 59 -6.02 48.36 -4.85
CA PRO A 59 -4.62 48.79 -4.72
C PRO A 59 -3.80 47.88 -3.80
N GLU A 60 -4.40 47.41 -2.71
CA GLU A 60 -3.78 46.52 -1.72
C GLU A 60 -3.42 45.14 -2.29
N SER A 61 -4.22 44.64 -3.25
CA SER A 61 -4.03 43.31 -3.84
C SER A 61 -2.93 43.25 -4.88
N ARG A 62 -2.42 44.40 -5.35
CA ARG A 62 -1.32 44.47 -6.32
C ARG A 62 0.00 43.88 -5.82
N SER A 63 0.19 43.83 -4.50
CA SER A 63 1.38 43.23 -3.87
C SER A 63 1.16 41.79 -3.40
N TRP A 64 -0.04 41.24 -3.59
CA TRP A 64 -0.35 39.88 -3.17
C TRP A 64 0.22 38.87 -4.17
N SER A 65 0.64 37.72 -3.66
CA SER A 65 0.89 36.55 -4.50
C SER A 65 -0.44 35.98 -5.03
N ASP A 66 -0.37 35.22 -6.11
CA ASP A 66 -1.55 34.53 -6.67
C ASP A 66 -2.21 33.61 -5.63
N ALA A 67 -1.41 32.91 -4.82
CA ALA A 67 -1.92 32.06 -3.74
C ALA A 67 -2.64 32.87 -2.66
N ARG A 68 -2.11 34.03 -2.27
CA ARG A 68 -2.78 34.91 -1.31
C ARG A 68 -4.10 35.44 -1.88
N LEU A 69 -4.09 35.91 -3.12
CA LEU A 69 -5.31 36.37 -3.80
C LEU A 69 -6.36 35.25 -3.86
N PHE A 70 -5.95 34.04 -4.22
CA PHE A 70 -6.81 32.87 -4.24
C PHE A 70 -7.46 32.61 -2.88
N VAL A 71 -6.70 32.61 -1.78
CA VAL A 71 -7.23 32.39 -0.43
C VAL A 71 -8.19 33.49 0.00
N GLU A 72 -7.90 34.75 -0.29
CA GLU A 72 -8.81 35.86 0.04
C GLU A 72 -10.10 35.80 -0.79
N GLN A 73 -10.03 35.41 -2.07
CA GLN A 73 -11.20 35.13 -2.89
C GLN A 73 -12.00 33.93 -2.36
N ALA A 74 -11.33 32.85 -1.95
CA ALA A 74 -11.94 31.64 -1.42
C ALA A 74 -12.71 31.93 -0.12
N ARG A 75 -12.11 32.70 0.80
CA ARG A 75 -12.75 33.15 2.05
C ARG A 75 -13.98 34.01 1.78
N LEU A 76 -13.89 34.97 0.85
CA LEU A 76 -15.04 35.79 0.45
C LEU A 76 -16.19 34.93 -0.10
N MET A 77 -15.85 33.87 -0.83
CA MET A 77 -16.80 32.99 -1.50
C MET A 77 -17.14 31.74 -0.69
N GLU A 78 -16.73 31.64 0.58
CA GLU A 78 -16.87 30.41 1.37
C GLU A 78 -18.33 29.96 1.47
N GLY A 79 -19.24 30.88 1.78
CA GLY A 79 -20.67 30.62 1.91
C GLY A 79 -21.48 30.78 0.62
N TYR A 80 -20.85 31.13 -0.50
CA TYR A 80 -21.57 31.37 -1.76
C TYR A 80 -22.06 30.06 -2.38
N GLU A 81 -23.33 30.04 -2.76
CA GLU A 81 -23.95 28.96 -3.53
C GLU A 81 -24.46 29.53 -4.87
N ASP A 82 -24.37 28.75 -5.95
CA ASP A 82 -24.92 29.11 -7.26
C ASP A 82 -25.75 27.94 -7.79
N ASP A 83 -26.64 28.23 -8.74
CA ASP A 83 -27.38 27.25 -9.51
C ASP A 83 -27.35 27.67 -10.98
N PHE A 84 -26.29 27.24 -11.65
CA PHE A 84 -26.02 27.56 -13.04
C PHE A 84 -25.73 26.28 -13.85
N PRO A 85 -26.55 25.95 -14.85
CA PRO A 85 -26.28 24.82 -15.73
C PRO A 85 -25.03 25.11 -16.58
N TYR A 86 -23.95 24.38 -16.30
CA TYR A 86 -22.68 24.48 -17.01
C TYR A 86 -22.31 23.15 -17.65
N GLN A 87 -22.01 23.16 -18.95
CA GLN A 87 -21.59 21.99 -19.74
C GLN A 87 -20.24 22.23 -20.45
N GLY A 88 -19.48 23.25 -20.04
CA GLY A 88 -18.18 23.56 -20.64
C GLY A 88 -17.03 22.80 -19.99
N THR A 89 -15.83 23.05 -20.50
CA THR A 89 -14.58 22.53 -19.94
C THR A 89 -13.68 23.66 -19.45
N PHE A 90 -12.89 23.40 -18.42
CA PHE A 90 -11.85 24.28 -17.93
C PHE A 90 -10.57 23.48 -17.67
N LYS A 91 -9.45 23.94 -18.24
CA LYS A 91 -8.15 23.29 -18.06
C LYS A 91 -7.10 24.36 -17.76
N SER A 92 -6.47 24.23 -16.60
CA SER A 92 -5.32 25.02 -16.17
C SER A 92 -4.41 24.15 -15.30
N TYR A 93 -3.11 24.37 -15.38
CA TYR A 93 -2.09 23.62 -14.64
C TYR A 93 -2.07 24.01 -13.14
N TYR A 94 -2.25 25.30 -12.84
CA TYR A 94 -2.47 25.82 -11.49
C TYR A 94 -3.80 26.59 -11.45
N PRO A 95 -4.94 25.89 -11.37
CA PRO A 95 -6.24 26.53 -11.48
C PRO A 95 -6.57 27.37 -10.24
N THR A 96 -6.98 28.62 -10.48
CA THR A 96 -7.49 29.57 -9.47
C THR A 96 -8.78 30.20 -9.99
N TYR A 97 -9.51 30.95 -9.17
CA TYR A 97 -10.70 31.68 -9.62
C TYR A 97 -10.39 32.72 -10.69
N GLU A 98 -9.22 33.37 -10.63
CA GLU A 98 -8.83 34.41 -11.60
C GLU A 98 -8.64 33.84 -13.00
N ALA A 99 -8.23 32.57 -13.11
CA ALA A 99 -8.07 31.87 -14.39
C ALA A 99 -9.41 31.48 -15.03
N MET A 100 -10.52 31.56 -14.30
CA MET A 100 -11.85 31.19 -14.79
C MET A 100 -12.60 32.39 -15.35
N ASP A 101 -13.33 32.19 -16.46
CA ASP A 101 -14.34 33.13 -16.91
C ASP A 101 -15.60 33.11 -16.00
N ASP A 102 -16.53 34.04 -16.20
CA ASP A 102 -17.71 34.13 -15.34
C ASP A 102 -18.60 32.89 -15.41
N ARG A 103 -18.73 32.25 -16.58
CA ARG A 103 -19.56 31.04 -16.72
C ARG A 103 -18.90 29.85 -16.04
N GLN A 104 -17.58 29.75 -16.14
CA GLN A 104 -16.77 28.75 -15.45
C GLN A 104 -16.87 28.93 -13.94
N LEU A 105 -16.79 30.16 -13.41
CA LEU A 105 -16.97 30.42 -11.98
C LEU A 105 -18.35 30.00 -11.48
N ARG A 106 -19.41 30.40 -12.18
CA ARG A 106 -20.78 29.99 -11.83
C ARG A 106 -20.95 28.48 -11.89
N GLY A 107 -20.39 27.83 -12.91
CA GLY A 107 -20.35 26.38 -13.04
C GLY A 107 -19.59 25.70 -11.90
N TYR A 108 -18.44 26.23 -11.52
CA TYR A 108 -17.64 25.76 -10.39
C TYR A 108 -18.42 25.84 -9.08
N PHE A 109 -19.01 26.99 -8.76
CA PHE A 109 -19.77 27.16 -7.51
C PHE A 109 -21.02 26.28 -7.46
N THR A 110 -21.70 26.08 -8.60
CA THR A 110 -22.82 25.12 -8.69
C THR A 110 -22.36 23.69 -8.41
N TRP A 111 -21.24 23.28 -9.01
CA TRP A 111 -20.66 21.95 -8.78
C TRP A 111 -20.16 21.79 -7.33
N ARG A 112 -19.49 22.80 -6.78
CA ARG A 112 -19.00 22.82 -5.40
C ARG A 112 -20.11 22.61 -4.37
N VAL A 113 -21.27 23.23 -4.57
CA VAL A 113 -22.44 23.05 -3.70
C VAL A 113 -22.87 21.58 -3.68
N ARG A 114 -22.92 20.92 -4.85
CA ARG A 114 -23.27 19.49 -4.95
C ARG A 114 -22.23 18.62 -4.24
N VAL A 115 -20.95 18.88 -4.45
CA VAL A 115 -19.86 18.18 -3.77
C VAL A 115 -19.98 18.31 -2.24
N ARG A 116 -20.23 19.52 -1.73
CA ARG A 116 -20.43 19.75 -0.28
C ARG A 116 -21.67 19.05 0.30
N ARG A 117 -22.64 18.69 -0.55
CA ARG A 117 -23.82 17.88 -0.19
C ARG A 117 -23.59 16.37 -0.37
N GLY A 118 -22.38 15.95 -0.75
CA GLY A 118 -22.01 14.55 -0.97
C GLY A 118 -22.24 14.04 -2.39
N GLU A 119 -22.75 14.88 -3.31
CA GLU A 119 -22.97 14.51 -4.70
C GLU A 119 -21.73 14.81 -5.56
N VAL A 120 -20.74 13.91 -5.52
CA VAL A 120 -19.53 14.02 -6.34
C VAL A 120 -19.80 13.50 -7.74
N LYS A 121 -19.75 14.40 -8.74
CA LYS A 121 -19.89 14.07 -10.16
C LYS A 121 -18.65 14.51 -10.92
N GLN A 122 -18.29 13.74 -11.95
CA GLN A 122 -17.20 14.09 -12.87
C GLN A 122 -17.42 15.49 -13.46
N THR A 123 -16.34 16.27 -13.50
CA THR A 123 -16.30 17.61 -14.09
C THR A 123 -14.92 17.85 -14.70
N SER A 124 -14.60 19.09 -15.02
CA SER A 124 -13.23 19.50 -15.36
C SER A 124 -12.27 19.23 -14.21
N THR A 125 -11.19 18.47 -14.44
CA THR A 125 -10.18 18.13 -13.43
C THR A 125 -9.65 19.37 -12.68
N SER A 126 -9.52 20.51 -13.36
CA SER A 126 -9.11 21.77 -12.74
C SER A 126 -10.08 22.29 -11.67
N PHE A 127 -11.39 22.00 -11.74
CA PHE A 127 -12.34 22.32 -10.67
C PHE A 127 -12.09 21.48 -9.41
N ALA A 128 -11.77 20.20 -9.58
CA ALA A 128 -11.44 19.33 -8.46
C ALA A 128 -10.18 19.82 -7.71
N TYR A 129 -9.15 20.26 -8.44
CA TYR A 129 -7.97 20.88 -7.83
C TYR A 129 -8.29 22.19 -7.11
N VAL A 130 -9.12 23.06 -7.69
CA VAL A 130 -9.56 24.30 -7.00
C VAL A 130 -10.24 23.99 -5.68
N TYR A 131 -11.12 22.98 -5.65
CA TYR A 131 -11.79 22.56 -4.42
C TYR A 131 -10.80 21.95 -3.39
N LEU A 132 -9.83 21.16 -3.83
CA LEU A 132 -8.75 20.69 -2.96
C LEU A 132 -7.93 21.85 -2.38
N TYR A 133 -7.63 22.88 -3.18
CA TYR A 133 -6.93 24.08 -2.70
C TYR A 133 -7.78 24.86 -1.70
N GLU A 134 -9.10 24.97 -1.89
CA GLU A 134 -9.99 25.54 -0.86
C GLU A 134 -9.79 24.82 0.48
N LEU A 135 -9.90 23.48 0.48
CA LEU A 135 -9.80 22.66 1.69
C LEU A 135 -8.42 22.73 2.36
N ILE A 136 -7.33 22.66 1.58
CA ILE A 136 -5.96 22.78 2.09
C ILE A 136 -5.73 24.13 2.77
N ASN A 137 -6.33 25.20 2.25
CA ASN A 137 -6.24 26.54 2.84
C ASN A 137 -7.30 26.80 3.94
N GLY A 138 -8.02 25.76 4.39
CA GLY A 138 -9.00 25.85 5.47
C GLY A 138 -10.31 26.54 5.09
N VAL A 139 -10.70 26.52 3.82
CA VAL A 139 -11.98 27.07 3.33
C VAL A 139 -13.00 25.94 3.18
N GLY A 140 -14.15 26.09 3.84
CA GLY A 140 -15.23 25.09 3.84
C GLY A 140 -15.06 23.96 4.87
N ALA A 141 -13.90 23.87 5.52
CA ALA A 141 -13.66 23.00 6.67
C ALA A 141 -12.63 23.65 7.60
N GLU A 142 -12.91 23.64 8.90
CA GLU A 142 -11.96 24.15 9.89
C GLU A 142 -10.64 23.35 9.85
N PRO A 143 -9.47 24.02 9.90
CA PRO A 143 -8.18 23.34 9.94
C PRO A 143 -8.08 22.31 11.06
N GLY A 144 -7.50 21.16 10.76
CA GLY A 144 -7.38 20.03 11.69
C GLY A 144 -7.86 18.71 11.07
N GLU A 145 -8.18 17.72 11.91
CA GLU A 145 -8.60 16.40 11.41
C GLU A 145 -9.86 16.49 10.51
N ARG A 146 -10.79 17.42 10.79
CA ARG A 146 -11.99 17.58 9.96
C ARG A 146 -11.67 17.94 8.50
N ALA A 147 -10.77 18.89 8.30
CA ALA A 147 -10.31 19.27 6.97
C ALA A 147 -9.48 18.15 6.30
N PHE A 148 -8.62 17.47 7.06
CA PHE A 148 -7.91 16.27 6.58
C PHE A 148 -8.89 15.22 6.03
N ARG A 149 -9.93 14.87 6.80
CA ARG A 149 -10.96 13.90 6.39
C ARG A 149 -11.77 14.37 5.20
N ALA A 150 -12.03 15.68 5.08
CA ALA A 150 -12.71 16.24 3.92
C ALA A 150 -11.88 16.11 2.64
N ILE A 151 -10.57 16.39 2.71
CA ILE A 151 -9.62 16.20 1.60
C ILE A 151 -9.57 14.72 1.22
N GLU A 152 -9.38 13.84 2.20
CA GLU A 152 -9.31 12.39 2.01
C GLU A 152 -10.59 11.85 1.36
N ALA A 153 -11.76 12.20 1.89
CA ALA A 153 -13.04 11.73 1.40
C ALA A 153 -13.32 12.19 -0.03
N PHE A 154 -13.04 13.47 -0.33
CA PHE A 154 -13.22 14.00 -1.68
C PHE A 154 -12.30 13.30 -2.69
N TRP A 155 -11.02 13.16 -2.36
CA TRP A 155 -10.07 12.47 -3.24
C TRP A 155 -10.45 11.01 -3.48
N ARG A 156 -10.83 10.27 -2.43
CA ARG A 156 -11.30 8.88 -2.58
C ARG A 156 -12.52 8.77 -3.49
N ALA A 157 -13.45 9.72 -3.44
CA ALA A 157 -14.62 9.73 -4.31
C ALA A 157 -14.31 10.16 -5.76
N TYR A 158 -13.29 11.00 -5.96
CA TYR A 158 -12.99 11.57 -7.28
C TYR A 158 -11.90 10.81 -8.06
N ARG A 159 -11.05 10.03 -7.39
CA ARG A 159 -9.92 9.32 -8.01
C ARG A 159 -10.32 8.28 -9.06
N ASP A 160 -11.53 7.75 -8.99
CA ASP A 160 -12.07 6.83 -10.02
C ASP A 160 -12.24 7.54 -11.37
N PHE A 161 -12.49 8.86 -11.35
CA PHE A 161 -12.57 9.68 -12.56
C PHE A 161 -11.20 10.21 -13.01
N GLU A 162 -10.27 10.43 -12.07
CA GLU A 162 -8.93 10.98 -12.33
C GLU A 162 -7.86 10.30 -11.44
N PRO A 163 -7.34 9.13 -11.84
CA PRO A 163 -6.34 8.41 -11.06
C PRO A 163 -5.01 9.16 -10.90
N ALA A 164 -4.67 10.04 -11.84
CA ALA A 164 -3.43 10.84 -11.79
C ALA A 164 -3.37 11.79 -10.57
N MET A 165 -4.51 12.04 -9.92
CA MET A 165 -4.60 12.86 -8.72
C MET A 165 -3.87 12.26 -7.52
N ASP A 166 -3.71 10.93 -7.48
CA ASP A 166 -2.99 10.21 -6.42
C ASP A 166 -1.56 10.71 -6.23
N ARG A 167 -0.89 11.12 -7.32
CA ARG A 167 0.48 11.66 -7.29
C ARG A 167 0.60 12.94 -6.46
N TYR A 168 -0.48 13.71 -6.36
CA TYR A 168 -0.47 15.00 -5.68
C TYR A 168 -1.14 14.92 -4.30
N VAL A 169 -2.33 14.32 -4.22
CA VAL A 169 -3.10 14.33 -2.98
C VAL A 169 -2.49 13.47 -1.89
N ARG A 170 -1.86 12.33 -2.22
CA ARG A 170 -1.22 11.49 -1.20
C ARG A 170 -0.08 12.24 -0.48
N PRO A 171 0.88 12.90 -1.18
CA PRO A 171 1.82 13.80 -0.51
C PRO A 171 1.15 14.93 0.27
N TRP A 172 0.10 15.56 -0.26
CA TRP A 172 -0.60 16.64 0.44
C TRP A 172 -1.25 16.18 1.74
N LEU A 173 -1.77 14.95 1.82
CA LEU A 173 -2.32 14.39 3.06
C LEU A 173 -1.22 14.19 4.12
N VAL A 174 -0.02 13.75 3.71
CA VAL A 174 1.14 13.66 4.61
C VAL A 174 1.56 15.06 5.08
N ASP A 175 1.71 16.00 4.16
CA ASP A 175 2.04 17.39 4.47
C ASP A 175 0.99 18.03 5.39
N TYR A 176 -0.29 17.70 5.22
CA TYR A 176 -1.37 18.24 6.05
C TYR A 176 -1.24 17.77 7.51
N VAL A 177 -0.95 16.49 7.72
CA VAL A 177 -0.71 15.93 9.06
C VAL A 177 0.50 16.60 9.72
N VAL A 178 1.59 16.77 8.96
CA VAL A 178 2.82 17.40 9.46
C VAL A 178 2.63 18.89 9.75
N TYR A 179 2.00 19.63 8.84
CA TYR A 179 1.82 21.07 8.94
C TYR A 179 0.83 21.47 10.04
N HIS A 180 -0.14 20.62 10.35
CA HIS A 180 -1.15 20.89 11.37
C HIS A 180 -0.93 20.13 12.69
N ASP A 181 0.20 19.45 12.86
CA ASP A 181 0.55 18.66 14.07
C ASP A 181 -0.56 17.67 14.46
N LEU A 182 -1.05 16.90 13.47
CA LEU A 182 -2.09 15.89 13.68
C LEU A 182 -1.48 14.53 14.06
N ASP A 183 -2.32 13.56 14.46
CA ASP A 183 -1.87 12.20 14.75
C ASP A 183 -1.11 11.61 13.53
N PRO A 184 0.19 11.25 13.69
CA PRO A 184 1.00 10.64 12.63
C PRO A 184 0.37 9.42 11.96
N ARG A 185 -0.50 8.69 12.66
CA ARG A 185 -1.21 7.52 12.13
C ARG A 185 -2.10 7.86 10.93
N LEU A 186 -2.55 9.11 10.82
CA LEU A 186 -3.33 9.59 9.68
C LEU A 186 -2.49 9.61 8.38
N ALA A 187 -1.18 9.83 8.48
CA ALA A 187 -0.28 9.90 7.34
C ALA A 187 0.27 8.53 6.89
N GLU A 188 0.24 7.50 7.76
CA GLU A 188 0.82 6.18 7.48
C GLU A 188 0.39 5.56 6.13
N PRO A 189 -0.90 5.60 5.73
CA PRO A 189 -1.33 5.03 4.45
C PRO A 189 -0.75 5.73 3.21
N TYR A 190 -0.26 6.96 3.37
CA TYR A 190 0.13 7.85 2.27
C TYR A 190 1.63 8.10 2.21
N ALA A 191 2.33 7.92 3.33
CA ALA A 191 3.76 8.18 3.45
C ALA A 191 4.64 7.08 2.84
N GLY A 192 4.10 6.09 2.11
CA GLY A 192 4.90 4.94 1.68
C GLY A 192 5.49 4.17 2.87
N ALA A 193 4.75 4.15 3.99
CA ALA A 193 5.24 3.63 5.27
C ALA A 193 5.66 2.15 5.23
N GLY A 194 5.20 1.37 4.25
CA GLY A 194 5.60 -0.03 4.04
C GLY A 194 7.09 -0.16 3.73
N HIS A 195 7.55 0.50 2.66
CA HIS A 195 8.96 0.54 2.25
C HIS A 195 9.86 1.02 3.39
N ASP A 196 9.54 2.18 3.95
CA ASP A 196 10.25 2.78 5.07
C ASP A 196 10.36 1.86 6.30
N ARG A 197 9.26 1.20 6.68
CA ARG A 197 9.23 0.23 7.79
C ARG A 197 10.08 -1.00 7.48
N ALA A 198 10.06 -1.48 6.24
CA ALA A 198 10.90 -2.59 5.83
C ALA A 198 12.40 -2.21 5.90
N VAL A 199 12.79 -1.01 5.44
CA VAL A 199 14.19 -0.57 5.52
C VAL A 199 14.62 -0.40 6.98
N ALA A 200 13.75 0.15 7.84
CA ALA A 200 14.00 0.21 9.28
C ALA A 200 14.23 -1.18 9.89
N THR A 201 13.45 -2.18 9.47
CA THR A 201 13.59 -3.57 9.91
C THR A 201 14.93 -4.17 9.50
N LEU A 202 15.37 -3.94 8.28
CA LEU A 202 16.72 -4.34 7.82
C LEU A 202 17.82 -3.66 8.63
N ALA A 203 17.71 -2.35 8.86
CA ALA A 203 18.69 -1.58 9.65
C ALA A 203 18.76 -2.05 11.12
N ARG A 204 17.61 -2.32 11.75
CA ARG A 204 17.54 -2.86 13.12
C ARG A 204 18.23 -4.23 13.17
N THR A 205 17.91 -5.10 12.22
CA THR A 205 18.49 -6.45 12.12
C THR A 205 19.99 -6.40 11.91
N GLU A 206 20.47 -5.58 10.96
CA GLU A 206 21.90 -5.39 10.69
C GLU A 206 22.64 -4.96 11.97
N ARG A 207 22.13 -3.97 12.71
CA ARG A 207 22.73 -3.55 13.98
C ARG A 207 22.81 -4.69 15.00
N VAL A 208 21.71 -5.42 15.23
CA VAL A 208 21.68 -6.55 16.18
C VAL A 208 22.69 -7.63 15.78
N VAL A 209 22.81 -7.93 14.49
CA VAL A 209 23.75 -8.91 13.95
C VAL A 209 25.20 -8.50 14.20
N LEU A 210 25.52 -7.22 14.00
CA LEU A 210 26.86 -6.68 14.23
C LEU A 210 27.21 -6.61 15.72
N GLU A 211 26.26 -6.22 16.57
CA GLU A 211 26.42 -6.23 18.04
C GLU A 211 26.69 -7.64 18.57
N ARG A 212 25.93 -8.64 18.10
CA ARG A 212 26.13 -10.06 18.47
C ARG A 212 27.47 -10.63 18.00
N ALA A 213 27.97 -10.18 16.84
CA ALA A 213 29.27 -10.62 16.36
C ALA A 213 30.44 -10.09 17.23
N GLY A 214 30.26 -8.92 17.86
CA GLY A 214 31.28 -8.28 18.69
C GLY A 214 32.61 -8.09 17.94
N ALA A 215 33.73 -8.06 18.67
CA ALA A 215 35.07 -8.02 18.07
C ALA A 215 35.57 -9.39 17.56
N SER A 216 34.79 -10.45 17.77
CA SER A 216 35.20 -11.81 17.40
C SER A 216 35.05 -12.02 15.89
N ARG A 217 36.16 -12.29 15.22
CA ARG A 217 36.16 -12.70 13.80
C ARG A 217 35.70 -14.14 13.57
N ARG A 218 35.47 -14.92 14.63
CA ARG A 218 35.03 -16.32 14.48
C ARG A 218 33.56 -16.38 14.09
N ARG A 219 33.28 -17.13 13.01
CA ARG A 219 31.92 -17.46 12.57
C ARG A 219 31.22 -18.27 13.66
N ALA A 220 30.19 -17.72 14.26
CA ALA A 220 29.20 -18.50 14.99
C ALA A 220 28.25 -19.13 13.98
N ALA A 221 27.94 -20.42 14.14
CA ALA A 221 26.87 -21.05 13.37
C ALA A 221 25.54 -20.38 13.74
N ARG A 222 24.70 -20.10 12.74
CA ARG A 222 23.35 -19.58 12.97
C ARG A 222 22.51 -20.70 13.59
N ASP A 223 21.82 -20.40 14.67
CA ASP A 223 20.83 -21.32 15.23
C ASP A 223 19.50 -21.11 14.50
N PHE A 224 19.25 -21.95 13.49
CA PHE A 224 18.05 -21.84 12.67
C PHE A 224 16.81 -22.20 13.51
N GLY A 225 15.70 -21.51 13.28
CA GLY A 225 14.43 -21.76 13.98
C GLY A 225 14.32 -21.17 15.40
N ALA A 226 15.42 -20.79 16.05
CA ALA A 226 15.39 -20.21 17.40
C ALA A 226 14.64 -18.86 17.50
N HIS A 227 14.58 -18.10 16.40
CA HIS A 227 13.97 -16.77 16.33
C HIS A 227 12.89 -16.68 15.24
N ALA A 228 12.03 -17.69 15.12
CA ALA A 228 11.06 -17.81 14.02
C ALA A 228 10.19 -16.56 13.78
N ALA A 229 9.77 -15.85 14.84
CA ALA A 229 8.97 -14.62 14.69
C ALA A 229 9.78 -13.46 14.08
N THR A 230 11.02 -13.25 14.56
CA THR A 230 11.94 -12.24 14.02
C THR A 230 12.37 -12.58 12.59
N ASP A 231 12.59 -13.86 12.30
CA ASP A 231 12.95 -14.32 10.96
C ASP A 231 11.80 -14.08 9.97
N ARG A 232 10.54 -14.26 10.37
CA ARG A 232 9.39 -13.91 9.55
C ARG A 232 9.26 -12.40 9.31
N GLU A 233 9.49 -11.57 10.34
CA GLU A 233 9.51 -10.11 10.19
C GLU A 233 10.59 -9.67 9.20
N LEU A 234 11.81 -10.21 9.35
CA LEU A 234 12.92 -9.96 8.44
C LEU A 234 12.62 -10.44 7.01
N PHE A 235 12.10 -11.65 6.85
CA PHE A 235 11.73 -12.19 5.54
C PHE A 235 10.69 -11.31 4.83
N SER A 236 9.65 -10.88 5.55
CA SER A 236 8.65 -9.97 4.99
C SER A 236 9.27 -8.64 4.54
N ALA A 237 10.23 -8.09 5.29
CA ALA A 237 10.95 -6.88 4.90
C ALA A 237 11.86 -7.11 3.67
N LEU A 238 12.53 -8.27 3.60
CA LEU A 238 13.36 -8.66 2.45
C LEU A 238 12.52 -8.81 1.18
N ASP A 239 11.37 -9.47 1.28
CA ASP A 239 10.42 -9.65 0.18
C ASP A 239 9.87 -8.31 -0.32
N GLU A 240 9.53 -7.40 0.60
CA GLU A 240 9.01 -6.06 0.26
C GLU A 240 10.02 -5.21 -0.52
N LEU A 241 11.29 -5.27 -0.12
CA LEU A 241 12.35 -4.40 -0.63
C LEU A 241 13.12 -4.97 -1.80
N SER A 242 12.86 -6.23 -2.17
CA SER A 242 13.60 -6.95 -3.20
C SER A 242 12.84 -6.92 -4.53
N THR A 243 13.55 -6.72 -5.64
CA THR A 243 12.94 -6.86 -6.98
C THR A 243 12.54 -8.29 -7.30
N TYR A 244 13.25 -9.27 -6.74
CA TYR A 244 12.83 -10.67 -6.72
C TYR A 244 11.91 -10.91 -5.53
N ARG A 245 10.77 -11.61 -5.69
CA ARG A 245 9.81 -11.89 -4.61
C ARG A 245 9.89 -13.35 -4.14
N PRO A 246 10.73 -13.68 -3.13
CA PRO A 246 10.79 -15.03 -2.57
C PRO A 246 9.44 -15.58 -2.11
N SER A 247 8.50 -14.74 -1.65
CA SER A 247 7.19 -15.21 -1.20
C SER A 247 6.32 -15.77 -2.33
N ALA A 248 6.57 -15.34 -3.58
CA ALA A 248 5.88 -15.83 -4.77
C ALA A 248 6.54 -17.09 -5.37
N SER A 249 7.72 -17.48 -4.89
CA SER A 249 8.48 -18.64 -5.35
C SER A 249 7.74 -19.96 -5.09
N ARG A 250 7.82 -20.92 -6.03
CA ARG A 250 7.32 -22.30 -5.82
C ARG A 250 7.94 -22.94 -4.58
N LEU A 251 9.24 -22.74 -4.39
CA LEU A 251 9.96 -23.31 -3.26
C LEU A 251 9.41 -22.80 -1.92
N TYR A 252 8.93 -21.56 -1.86
CA TYR A 252 8.31 -21.02 -0.65
C TYR A 252 7.01 -21.74 -0.28
N ARG A 253 6.23 -22.20 -1.27
CA ARG A 253 4.98 -22.94 -1.01
C ARG A 253 5.27 -24.32 -0.44
N ASP A 254 6.28 -24.99 -0.98
CA ASP A 254 6.61 -26.37 -0.61
C ASP A 254 7.49 -26.45 0.65
N GLU A 255 8.43 -25.52 0.81
CA GLU A 255 9.43 -25.48 1.86
C GLU A 255 9.59 -24.05 2.45
N PRO A 256 8.51 -23.46 3.03
CA PRO A 256 8.51 -22.07 3.51
C PRO A 256 9.55 -21.83 4.60
N GLU A 257 9.71 -22.79 5.52
CA GLU A 257 10.66 -22.68 6.62
C GLU A 257 12.12 -22.65 6.12
N ALA A 258 12.42 -23.44 5.08
CA ALA A 258 13.76 -23.50 4.51
C ALA A 258 14.13 -22.21 3.79
N LEU A 259 13.23 -21.68 2.95
CA LEU A 259 13.51 -20.45 2.21
C LEU A 259 13.63 -19.24 3.15
N VAL A 260 12.77 -19.13 4.17
CA VAL A 260 12.87 -18.09 5.21
C VAL A 260 14.21 -18.20 5.94
N ALA A 261 14.56 -19.39 6.44
CA ALA A 261 15.79 -19.61 7.17
C ALA A 261 17.04 -19.20 6.37
N VAL A 262 17.14 -19.64 5.11
CA VAL A 262 18.30 -19.39 4.26
C VAL A 262 18.39 -17.93 3.84
N THR A 263 17.29 -17.31 3.41
CA THR A 263 17.30 -15.89 2.99
C THR A 263 17.66 -14.95 4.14
N CYS A 264 17.11 -15.18 5.34
CA CYS A 264 17.51 -14.46 6.54
C CYS A 264 19.00 -14.66 6.87
N ALA A 265 19.51 -15.90 6.78
CA ALA A 265 20.93 -16.20 7.01
C ALA A 265 21.85 -15.49 6.01
N VAL A 266 21.48 -15.48 4.73
CA VAL A 266 22.18 -14.77 3.66
C VAL A 266 22.23 -13.27 3.95
N PHE A 267 21.11 -12.65 4.35
CA PHE A 267 21.09 -11.24 4.72
C PHE A 267 22.04 -10.93 5.89
N GLU A 268 21.98 -11.69 7.00
CA GLU A 268 22.88 -11.47 8.12
C GLU A 268 24.35 -11.66 7.75
N ARG A 269 24.62 -12.61 6.85
CA ARG A 269 25.98 -12.89 6.38
C ARG A 269 26.50 -11.77 5.49
N LEU A 270 25.65 -11.21 4.63
CA LEU A 270 25.95 -10.02 3.83
C LEU A 270 26.18 -8.80 4.71
N ALA A 271 25.37 -8.59 5.75
CA ALA A 271 25.55 -7.50 6.71
C ALA A 271 26.94 -7.52 7.36
N ARG A 272 27.38 -8.69 7.84
CA ARG A 272 28.75 -8.87 8.38
C ARG A 272 29.83 -8.67 7.31
N TYR A 273 29.61 -9.17 6.09
CA TYR A 273 30.56 -9.00 4.98
C TYR A 273 30.74 -7.51 4.64
N TYR A 274 29.66 -6.77 4.45
CA TYR A 274 29.69 -5.33 4.14
C TYR A 274 30.37 -4.53 5.26
N HIS A 275 30.04 -4.80 6.53
CA HIS A 275 30.69 -4.14 7.65
C HIS A 275 32.21 -4.35 7.71
N SER A 276 32.70 -5.55 7.36
CA SER A 276 34.13 -5.88 7.40
C SER A 276 34.92 -5.48 6.16
N SER A 277 34.26 -5.45 5.00
CA SER A 277 34.93 -5.39 3.69
C SER A 277 34.55 -4.15 2.87
N ARG A 278 33.61 -3.32 3.32
CA ARG A 278 33.12 -2.13 2.63
C ARG A 278 33.11 -0.91 3.56
N SER A 279 33.02 0.27 2.96
CA SER A 279 33.02 1.56 3.69
C SER A 279 31.67 1.90 4.33
N GLN A 280 30.58 1.28 3.87
CA GLN A 280 29.22 1.49 4.36
C GLN A 280 28.58 0.15 4.72
N GLY A 281 27.64 0.19 5.67
CA GLY A 281 26.79 -0.95 6.01
C GLY A 281 25.92 -1.39 4.84
N LEU A 282 25.38 -2.61 4.92
CA LEU A 282 24.57 -3.20 3.86
C LEU A 282 23.33 -2.36 3.58
N THR A 283 22.55 -2.01 4.61
CA THR A 283 21.30 -1.27 4.43
C THR A 283 21.53 0.09 3.79
N VAL A 284 22.55 0.82 4.26
CA VAL A 284 22.96 2.11 3.69
C VAL A 284 23.46 1.97 2.25
N SER A 285 24.18 0.88 1.93
CA SER A 285 24.63 0.63 0.57
C SER A 285 23.50 0.27 -0.40
N LEU A 286 22.35 -0.21 0.11
CA LEU A 286 21.21 -0.59 -0.70
C LEU A 286 20.22 0.56 -0.88
N PHE A 287 19.95 1.34 0.17
CA PHE A 287 18.88 2.36 0.23
C PHE A 287 19.40 3.77 0.53
N GLY A 288 20.71 3.96 0.61
CA GLY A 288 21.32 5.24 0.96
C GLY A 288 21.24 5.56 2.45
N SER A 289 21.80 6.71 2.82
CA SER A 289 21.72 7.24 4.19
C SER A 289 20.59 8.26 4.26
N PRO A 290 19.81 8.30 5.35
CA PRO A 290 18.90 9.41 5.59
C PRO A 290 19.71 10.70 5.78
N HIS A 291 19.21 11.78 5.20
CA HIS A 291 19.74 13.12 5.41
C HIS A 291 18.64 14.16 5.21
N PRO A 292 18.67 15.29 5.94
CA PRO A 292 17.67 16.33 5.82
C PRO A 292 17.77 17.05 4.47
N MET A 293 16.68 17.08 3.71
CA MET A 293 16.53 17.88 2.49
C MET A 293 15.48 18.97 2.69
N PRO A 294 15.60 20.14 2.01
CA PRO A 294 14.54 21.13 1.97
C PRO A 294 13.22 20.53 1.48
N HIS A 295 12.14 20.74 2.21
CA HIS A 295 10.81 20.23 1.88
C HIS A 295 9.84 21.38 1.69
N LEU A 296 9.16 21.43 0.54
CA LEU A 296 8.13 22.43 0.29
C LEU A 296 6.76 21.84 0.67
N MET A 297 6.17 22.35 1.75
CA MET A 297 4.82 21.94 2.17
C MET A 297 3.78 22.23 1.09
N PHE A 298 2.97 21.23 0.80
CA PHE A 298 1.94 21.25 -0.23
C PHE A 298 2.50 21.57 -1.62
N ALA A 299 3.64 20.95 -1.96
CA ALA A 299 4.27 21.13 -3.26
C ALA A 299 3.26 20.92 -4.41
N SER A 300 3.26 21.83 -5.38
CA SER A 300 2.30 21.87 -6.51
C SER A 300 0.84 22.18 -6.15
N ALA A 301 0.52 22.53 -4.90
CA ALA A 301 -0.78 23.11 -4.56
C ALA A 301 -0.74 24.65 -4.56
N VAL A 302 -1.90 25.28 -4.78
CA VAL A 302 -2.06 26.71 -4.50
C VAL A 302 -2.30 26.86 -2.99
N PHE A 303 -1.22 27.11 -2.25
CA PHE A 303 -1.25 27.23 -0.79
C PHE A 303 -0.68 28.58 -0.34
N CYS A 304 -1.38 29.25 0.58
CA CYS A 304 -0.90 30.47 1.22
C CYS A 304 -0.90 30.27 2.75
N PRO A 305 0.28 30.18 3.40
CA PRO A 305 0.33 30.06 4.84
C PRO A 305 -0.27 31.33 5.50
N PRO A 306 -1.02 31.20 6.62
CA PRO A 306 -1.61 32.36 7.31
C PRO A 306 -0.55 33.26 7.95
N GLY A 307 0.65 32.74 8.18
CA GLY A 307 1.80 33.43 8.73
C GLY A 307 3.00 32.47 8.82
N PRO A 308 4.11 32.91 9.44
CA PRO A 308 5.24 32.03 9.71
C PRO A 308 4.81 30.84 10.59
N HIS A 309 5.20 29.63 10.19
CA HIS A 309 4.93 28.43 10.98
C HIS A 309 5.85 28.40 12.22
N PRO A 310 5.35 28.02 13.41
CA PRO A 310 6.19 27.84 14.59
C PRO A 310 7.24 26.74 14.37
N ASP A 311 8.36 26.84 15.09
CA ASP A 311 9.37 25.79 15.06
C ASP A 311 8.80 24.51 15.68
N CYS A 312 8.97 23.39 14.99
CA CYS A 312 8.45 22.10 15.43
C CYS A 312 9.23 20.95 14.81
N VAL A 313 9.08 19.77 15.40
CA VAL A 313 9.64 18.52 14.89
C VAL A 313 8.52 17.49 14.92
N VAL A 314 8.18 16.94 13.75
CA VAL A 314 7.15 15.91 13.60
C VAL A 314 7.82 14.63 13.14
N GLN A 315 7.69 13.58 13.95
CA GLN A 315 8.22 12.26 13.63
C GLN A 315 7.12 11.42 12.97
N LEU A 316 7.37 10.98 11.74
CA LEU A 316 6.49 10.07 11.00
C LEU A 316 7.17 8.69 10.89
N GLY A 317 6.74 7.76 11.75
CA GLY A 317 7.35 6.43 11.84
C GLY A 317 8.82 6.48 12.31
N GLU A 318 9.59 5.44 11.98
CA GLU A 318 10.99 5.33 12.43
C GLU A 318 12.00 6.05 11.51
N THR A 319 11.63 6.29 10.25
CA THR A 319 12.57 6.71 9.19
C THR A 319 12.36 8.12 8.70
N ARG A 320 11.21 8.76 8.98
CA ARG A 320 10.92 10.11 8.50
C ARG A 320 10.74 11.10 9.63
N ARG A 321 11.47 12.20 9.53
CA ARG A 321 11.40 13.30 10.47
C ARG A 321 11.28 14.61 9.72
N TYR A 322 10.21 15.32 9.97
CA TYR A 322 10.00 16.66 9.47
C TYR A 322 10.39 17.66 10.55
N GLU A 323 11.09 18.71 10.13
CA GLU A 323 11.55 19.76 11.02
C GLU A 323 11.29 21.12 10.38
N CYS A 324 10.57 21.98 11.11
CA CYS A 324 10.42 23.39 10.78
C CYS A 324 11.35 24.20 11.67
N ARG A 325 12.26 24.96 11.08
CA ARG A 325 13.07 25.96 11.79
C ARG A 325 13.02 27.28 11.05
N ARG A 326 12.63 28.35 11.74
CA ARG A 326 12.51 29.70 11.17
C ARG A 326 11.67 29.72 9.89
N ASN A 327 10.54 29.02 9.89
CA ASN A 327 9.63 28.88 8.75
C ASN A 327 10.22 28.14 7.52
N LEU A 328 11.33 27.42 7.69
CA LEU A 328 11.90 26.56 6.66
C LEU A 328 11.70 25.10 7.06
N TRP A 329 11.09 24.33 6.18
CA TRP A 329 10.84 22.91 6.38
C TRP A 329 11.95 22.06 5.77
N THR A 330 12.36 21.06 6.51
CA THR A 330 13.24 19.99 6.05
C THR A 330 12.62 18.63 6.36
N CYS A 331 12.84 17.66 5.48
CA CYS A 331 12.48 16.26 5.69
C CYS A 331 13.76 15.42 5.72
N ASP A 332 13.98 14.74 6.84
CA ASP A 332 15.03 13.73 7.00
C ASP A 332 14.39 12.35 6.77
N ALA A 333 14.74 11.72 5.65
CA ALA A 333 14.15 10.48 5.16
C ALA A 333 15.15 9.73 4.27
N LEU A 334 14.83 8.49 3.92
CA LEU A 334 15.54 7.76 2.86
C LEU A 334 15.12 8.35 1.51
N HIS A 335 16.05 9.02 0.83
CA HIS A 335 15.81 9.67 -0.46
C HIS A 335 16.04 8.70 -1.63
N ASP A 336 15.69 7.44 -1.44
CA ASP A 336 15.90 6.34 -2.40
C ASP A 336 14.78 6.22 -3.45
N GLY A 337 13.80 7.12 -3.39
CA GLY A 337 12.65 7.12 -4.29
C GLY A 337 11.60 6.06 -3.93
N GLY A 338 11.75 5.33 -2.82
CA GLY A 338 10.82 4.26 -2.42
C GLY A 338 10.85 3.04 -3.33
N GLY A 339 11.93 2.84 -4.09
CA GLY A 339 12.07 1.74 -5.04
C GLY A 339 12.64 0.47 -4.41
N ARG A 340 12.31 -0.69 -5.01
CA ARG A 340 12.90 -1.99 -4.66
C ARG A 340 14.37 -2.06 -5.10
N SER A 341 15.18 -2.86 -4.41
CA SER A 341 16.62 -3.01 -4.66
C SER A 341 16.93 -4.21 -5.55
N ALA A 342 17.46 -3.97 -6.74
CA ALA A 342 17.92 -5.01 -7.67
C ALA A 342 19.08 -5.84 -7.09
N ARG A 343 20.00 -5.21 -6.34
CA ARG A 343 21.10 -5.90 -5.65
C ARG A 343 20.60 -6.85 -4.58
N LEU A 344 19.53 -6.48 -3.86
CA LEU A 344 18.88 -7.36 -2.92
C LEU A 344 18.16 -8.50 -3.67
N GLY A 345 17.48 -8.18 -4.76
CA GLY A 345 16.88 -9.12 -5.71
C GLY A 345 17.83 -10.23 -6.12
N GLN A 346 19.02 -9.86 -6.62
CA GLN A 346 20.07 -10.79 -7.02
C GLN A 346 20.48 -11.73 -5.87
N ALA A 347 20.66 -11.19 -4.67
CA ALA A 347 21.06 -11.98 -3.50
C ALA A 347 19.99 -13.01 -3.09
N LEU A 348 18.71 -12.62 -3.09
CA LEU A 348 17.61 -13.51 -2.72
C LEU A 348 17.33 -14.56 -3.80
N ARG A 349 17.40 -14.19 -5.09
CA ARG A 349 17.29 -15.13 -6.21
C ARG A 349 18.41 -16.16 -6.20
N ALA A 350 19.65 -15.74 -5.89
CA ALA A 350 20.78 -16.65 -5.74
C ALA A 350 20.57 -17.61 -4.56
N ALA A 351 20.01 -17.14 -3.44
CA ALA A 351 19.65 -17.97 -2.29
C ALA A 351 18.62 -19.04 -2.63
N ASP A 352 17.54 -18.66 -3.31
CA ASP A 352 16.51 -19.59 -3.78
C ASP A 352 17.11 -20.62 -4.74
N ARG A 353 17.78 -20.17 -5.80
CA ARG A 353 18.42 -21.05 -6.81
C ARG A 353 19.31 -22.10 -6.18
N GLN A 354 20.21 -21.70 -5.28
CA GLN A 354 21.16 -22.62 -4.67
C GLN A 354 20.50 -23.56 -3.65
N LEU A 355 19.46 -23.11 -2.95
CA LEU A 355 18.66 -23.97 -2.09
C LEU A 355 17.90 -25.02 -2.92
N ARG A 356 17.28 -24.62 -4.05
CA ARG A 356 16.64 -25.57 -5.00
C ARG A 356 17.63 -26.63 -5.47
N ALA A 357 18.84 -26.21 -5.87
CA ALA A 357 19.88 -27.13 -6.32
C ALA A 357 20.33 -28.09 -5.20
N ALA A 358 20.47 -27.61 -3.97
CA ALA A 358 20.91 -28.43 -2.84
C ALA A 358 19.83 -29.39 -2.31
N LEU A 359 18.56 -29.11 -2.61
CA LEU A 359 17.41 -29.97 -2.27
C LEU A 359 17.01 -30.91 -3.42
N ASP A 360 17.71 -30.90 -4.56
CA ASP A 360 17.28 -31.57 -5.80
C ASP A 360 15.82 -31.23 -6.19
N TYR A 361 15.45 -29.96 -6.09
CA TYR A 361 14.09 -29.49 -6.32
C TYR A 361 13.69 -29.58 -7.82
N PRO A 362 12.48 -30.08 -8.17
CA PRO A 362 12.10 -30.37 -9.56
C PRO A 362 12.11 -29.18 -10.54
N HIS A 363 11.99 -27.95 -10.05
CA HIS A 363 11.95 -26.73 -10.87
C HIS A 363 13.16 -25.83 -10.59
N PRO A 364 14.35 -26.14 -11.12
CA PRO A 364 15.56 -25.34 -10.89
C PRO A 364 15.46 -23.97 -11.55
N LEU A 365 16.10 -22.96 -10.94
CA LEU A 365 16.25 -21.63 -11.53
C LEU A 365 17.57 -21.54 -12.28
N LYS A 366 17.57 -20.90 -13.46
CA LYS A 366 18.82 -20.66 -14.23
C LYS A 366 19.81 -19.77 -13.48
N GLU A 367 21.08 -20.04 -13.78
CA GLU A 367 22.17 -19.17 -13.35
C GLU A 367 22.05 -17.79 -13.98
N HIS A 368 21.86 -16.80 -13.13
CA HIS A 368 22.07 -15.40 -13.46
C HIS A 368 23.52 -15.08 -13.10
N GLY A 369 24.23 -14.21 -13.83
CA GLY A 369 25.68 -13.99 -13.72
C GLY A 369 26.16 -13.41 -12.37
N ASP A 370 25.93 -14.12 -11.27
CA ASP A 370 26.11 -13.67 -9.90
C ASP A 370 27.61 -13.53 -9.57
N PRO A 371 28.01 -12.48 -8.83
CA PRO A 371 29.39 -12.33 -8.40
C PRO A 371 29.86 -13.52 -7.56
N LYS A 372 31.07 -14.04 -7.83
CA LYS A 372 31.63 -15.22 -7.13
C LYS A 372 31.57 -15.14 -5.60
N TYR A 373 31.79 -13.95 -5.03
CA TYR A 373 31.74 -13.76 -3.58
C TYR A 373 30.34 -14.03 -3.02
N LEU A 374 29.28 -13.63 -3.75
CA LEU A 374 27.88 -13.84 -3.38
C LEU A 374 27.54 -15.31 -3.52
N THR A 375 27.91 -15.94 -4.64
CA THR A 375 27.67 -17.38 -4.88
C THR A 375 28.26 -18.23 -3.76
N GLN A 376 29.53 -18.03 -3.41
CA GLN A 376 30.21 -18.77 -2.34
C GLN A 376 29.63 -18.48 -0.94
N LEU A 377 29.18 -17.26 -0.71
CA LEU A 377 28.55 -16.87 0.55
C LEU A 377 27.23 -17.63 0.72
N VAL A 378 26.37 -17.60 -0.30
CA VAL A 378 25.08 -18.28 -0.30
C VAL A 378 25.26 -19.79 -0.16
N GLU A 379 26.17 -20.39 -0.93
CA GLU A 379 26.42 -21.84 -0.92
C GLU A 379 26.75 -22.33 0.49
N ARG A 380 27.54 -21.53 1.21
CA ARG A 380 27.94 -21.81 2.57
C ARG A 380 26.79 -21.73 3.56
N GLU A 381 25.87 -20.77 3.41
CA GLU A 381 24.70 -20.65 4.29
C GLU A 381 23.66 -21.74 4.01
N VAL A 382 23.47 -22.13 2.74
CA VAL A 382 22.64 -23.28 2.36
C VAL A 382 23.18 -24.57 2.97
N ARG A 383 24.49 -24.80 2.90
CA ARG A 383 25.13 -25.98 3.50
C ARG A 383 24.94 -26.02 5.02
N ASP A 384 25.21 -24.90 5.70
CA ASP A 384 25.01 -24.80 7.15
C ASP A 384 23.56 -25.09 7.55
N TYR A 385 22.58 -24.61 6.76
CA TYR A 385 21.17 -24.91 6.98
C TYR A 385 20.85 -26.40 6.82
N LEU A 386 21.35 -27.05 5.77
CA LEU A 386 21.12 -28.48 5.55
C LEU A 386 21.78 -29.36 6.61
N ASP A 387 23.00 -29.02 7.04
CA ASP A 387 23.68 -29.69 8.14
C ASP A 387 22.88 -29.56 9.44
N TRP A 388 22.36 -28.35 9.72
CA TRP A 388 21.46 -28.12 10.85
C TRP A 388 20.16 -28.92 10.73
N ARG A 389 19.52 -28.93 9.55
CA ARG A 389 18.27 -29.66 9.27
C ARG A 389 18.46 -31.16 9.49
N ALA A 390 19.58 -31.71 9.06
CA ALA A 390 19.94 -33.10 9.27
C ALA A 390 20.19 -33.42 10.76
N ALA A 391 20.89 -32.55 11.49
CA ALA A 391 21.17 -32.72 12.91
C ALA A 391 19.91 -32.62 13.80
N HIS A 392 18.92 -31.82 13.38
CA HIS A 392 17.66 -31.60 14.09
C HIS A 392 16.49 -32.41 13.52
N ALA A 393 16.76 -33.33 12.58
CA ALA A 393 15.75 -34.24 12.08
C ALA A 393 15.20 -35.10 13.23
N PRO A 394 13.88 -35.32 13.30
CA PRO A 394 13.28 -36.11 14.37
C PRO A 394 13.88 -37.52 14.36
N ARG A 395 14.58 -37.89 15.43
CA ARG A 395 15.18 -39.23 15.57
C ARG A 395 14.05 -40.25 15.62
N ARG A 396 13.95 -41.09 14.59
CA ARG A 396 13.08 -42.27 14.61
C ARG A 396 13.67 -43.30 15.57
N VAL A 397 13.11 -43.40 16.78
CA VAL A 397 13.45 -44.46 17.73
C VAL A 397 12.54 -45.64 17.45
N GLU A 398 13.04 -46.62 16.68
CA GLU A 398 12.37 -47.92 16.55
C GLU A 398 12.61 -48.73 17.82
N ILE A 399 11.56 -48.89 18.62
CA ILE A 399 11.59 -49.73 19.82
C ILE A 399 11.26 -51.16 19.40
N ASP A 400 12.25 -52.05 19.49
CA ASP A 400 12.07 -53.49 19.23
C ASP A 400 11.27 -54.15 20.36
N LEU A 401 9.97 -54.36 20.11
CA LEU A 401 9.03 -54.97 21.05
C LEU A 401 9.27 -56.49 21.23
N SER A 402 10.06 -57.14 20.37
CA SER A 402 10.35 -58.58 20.51
C SER A 402 11.12 -58.91 21.79
N LYS A 403 11.87 -57.93 22.31
CA LYS A 403 12.65 -58.05 23.55
C LYS A 403 11.81 -57.89 24.81
N LEU A 404 10.58 -57.38 24.71
CA LEU A 404 9.68 -57.23 25.86
C LEU A 404 9.29 -58.57 26.48
N ALA A 405 9.14 -59.62 25.67
CA ALA A 405 8.85 -60.96 26.17
C ALA A 405 10.01 -61.50 27.03
N GLY A 406 11.26 -61.29 26.59
CA GLY A 406 12.46 -61.65 27.35
C GLY A 406 12.60 -60.84 28.64
N ILE A 407 12.30 -59.54 28.62
CA ILE A 407 12.31 -58.68 29.81
C ILE A 407 11.23 -59.14 30.81
N ARG A 408 10.03 -59.47 30.35
CA ARG A 408 8.94 -60.00 31.20
C ARG A 408 9.29 -61.35 31.81
N ALA A 409 9.89 -62.25 31.03
CA ALA A 409 10.34 -63.55 31.52
C ALA A 409 11.45 -63.41 32.57
N ALA A 410 12.45 -62.55 32.30
CA ALA A 410 13.52 -62.27 33.27
C ALA A 410 12.98 -61.62 34.56
N ALA A 411 12.03 -60.69 34.44
CA ALA A 411 11.37 -60.09 35.60
C ALA A 411 10.55 -61.10 36.40
N ALA A 412 9.87 -62.05 35.75
CA ALA A 412 9.15 -63.12 36.43
C ALA A 412 10.09 -64.04 37.23
N VAL A 413 11.24 -64.41 36.66
CA VAL A 413 12.28 -65.20 37.34
C VAL A 413 12.87 -64.43 38.52
N THR A 414 13.21 -63.15 38.35
CA THR A 414 13.72 -62.31 39.44
C THR A 414 12.69 -62.16 40.56
N ARG A 415 11.40 -62.02 40.22
CA ARG A 415 10.31 -62.01 41.21
C ARG A 415 10.23 -63.33 41.98
N GLU A 416 10.32 -64.48 41.31
CA GLU A 416 10.33 -65.81 41.94
C GLU A 416 11.55 -66.07 42.83
N ALA A 417 12.69 -65.49 42.50
CA ALA A 417 13.92 -65.59 43.29
C ALA A 417 13.91 -64.68 44.53
N LEU A 418 13.08 -63.63 44.54
CA LEU A 418 12.93 -62.69 45.66
C LEU A 418 11.75 -63.01 46.60
N LEU A 419 10.91 -63.99 46.25
CA LEU A 419 9.81 -64.50 47.07
C LEU A 419 10.36 -65.32 48.26
N VAL A 420 9.91 -64.99 49.47
CA VAL A 420 10.23 -65.73 50.73
C VAL A 420 9.31 -66.96 50.84
N ASP A 421 9.74 -68.03 51.53
CA ASP A 421 9.01 -69.32 51.56
C ASP A 421 7.54 -69.22 52.03
N GLU A 422 7.21 -68.24 52.88
CA GLU A 422 5.83 -67.95 53.34
C GLU A 422 4.93 -67.41 52.20
N GLU A 423 5.49 -66.69 51.23
CA GLU A 423 4.76 -66.11 50.09
C GLU A 423 4.62 -67.09 48.91
N ARG A 424 5.36 -68.22 48.92
CA ARG A 424 5.25 -69.29 47.90
C ARG A 424 4.04 -70.19 48.10
N GLU A 425 3.59 -70.35 49.34
CA GLU A 425 2.46 -71.23 49.68
C GLU A 425 1.10 -70.53 49.61
N GLU A 426 1.06 -69.19 49.53
CA GLU A 426 -0.17 -68.38 49.41
C GLU A 426 -0.67 -68.16 47.97
N ALA A 427 -0.19 -68.91 46.97
CA ALA A 427 -0.74 -68.82 45.62
C ALA A 427 -2.13 -69.51 45.55
N PRO A 428 -3.26 -68.79 45.38
CA PRO A 428 -4.58 -69.42 45.35
C PRO A 428 -4.87 -69.98 43.96
N ALA A 429 -5.22 -71.26 43.90
CA ALA A 429 -5.76 -71.89 42.70
C ALA A 429 -7.22 -71.44 42.44
N THR A 430 -7.40 -70.63 41.39
CA THR A 430 -8.57 -70.44 40.49
C THR A 430 -10.00 -70.29 41.06
N PRO A 431 -10.82 -69.47 40.37
CA PRO A 431 -12.02 -70.05 39.77
C PRO A 431 -12.15 -69.77 38.26
N GLY A 432 -12.74 -70.76 37.58
CA GLY A 432 -13.22 -70.70 36.21
C GLY A 432 -14.54 -69.90 36.02
N PRO A 433 -15.21 -70.05 34.86
CA PRO A 433 -15.86 -68.96 34.13
C PRO A 433 -17.38 -68.86 34.35
N GLU A 434 -17.93 -67.64 34.35
CA GLU A 434 -19.26 -67.27 33.82
C GLU A 434 -19.43 -65.75 33.89
N ALA A 435 -19.50 -65.07 32.74
CA ALA A 435 -20.73 -64.52 32.15
C ALA A 435 -21.10 -63.09 32.63
N ALA A 436 -20.82 -62.10 31.77
CA ALA A 436 -21.69 -60.95 31.54
C ALA A 436 -21.35 -60.36 30.16
N GLY A 437 -22.33 -60.37 29.26
CA GLY A 437 -22.23 -59.86 27.90
C GLY A 437 -22.40 -58.33 27.80
N PRO A 438 -22.95 -57.82 26.70
CA PRO A 438 -22.15 -57.26 25.61
C PRO A 438 -22.29 -55.73 25.54
N ALA A 439 -21.21 -55.04 25.18
CA ALA A 439 -21.26 -53.62 24.83
C ALA A 439 -20.85 -53.41 23.36
N SER A 440 -21.85 -53.60 22.51
CA SER A 440 -22.16 -52.81 21.31
C SER A 440 -21.01 -52.08 20.61
N ALA A 441 -20.51 -52.69 19.54
CA ALA A 441 -19.99 -51.93 18.40
C ALA A 441 -21.19 -51.35 17.64
N VAL A 442 -21.32 -50.02 17.68
CA VAL A 442 -22.26 -49.27 16.84
C VAL A 442 -21.42 -48.40 15.92
N SER A 443 -21.50 -48.67 14.62
CA SER A 443 -21.45 -47.64 13.57
C SER A 443 -22.80 -47.68 12.88
N PRO A 444 -23.42 -46.50 12.68
CA PRO A 444 -23.65 -46.02 11.32
C PRO A 444 -23.28 -44.52 11.22
N ALA A 445 -22.53 -44.13 10.20
CA ALA A 445 -23.02 -43.63 8.91
C ALA A 445 -23.57 -42.19 8.94
N ALA A 446 -22.98 -41.36 8.07
CA ALA A 446 -23.53 -40.21 7.34
C ALA A 446 -23.98 -38.96 8.12
N ALA A 447 -23.32 -37.83 7.84
CA ALA A 447 -23.96 -36.67 7.19
C ALA A 447 -22.92 -35.60 6.83
N ALA A 448 -22.98 -35.12 5.58
CA ALA A 448 -22.49 -33.81 5.15
C ALA A 448 -23.23 -32.68 5.90
N PRO A 449 -22.70 -31.44 5.87
CA PRO A 449 -23.18 -30.48 4.87
C PRO A 449 -22.00 -29.66 4.27
N ALA A 450 -21.92 -29.44 2.95
CA ALA A 450 -22.62 -28.38 2.20
C ALA A 450 -22.62 -27.06 3.01
N GLY A 451 -21.69 -26.15 2.77
CA GLY A 451 -21.73 -25.26 1.62
C GLY A 451 -22.45 -23.96 2.02
N ALA A 452 -21.69 -22.88 2.19
CA ALA A 452 -22.23 -21.53 2.24
C ALA A 452 -21.47 -20.68 1.20
N PRO A 453 -22.19 -19.87 0.39
CA PRO A 453 -21.65 -19.29 -0.84
C PRO A 453 -21.15 -17.86 -0.62
N GLU A 454 -20.04 -17.53 -1.27
CA GLU A 454 -19.65 -16.13 -1.53
C GLU A 454 -20.19 -15.66 -2.89
N PRO A 455 -20.47 -14.34 -3.02
CA PRO A 455 -21.35 -13.79 -4.05
C PRO A 455 -20.65 -13.58 -5.40
N PRO A 456 -21.42 -13.46 -6.51
CA PRO A 456 -20.86 -13.31 -7.84
C PRO A 456 -20.39 -11.87 -8.09
N SER A 457 -19.15 -11.70 -8.54
CA SER A 457 -18.73 -10.47 -9.22
C SER A 457 -19.20 -10.52 -10.68
N LEU A 458 -19.81 -9.42 -11.10
CA LEU A 458 -20.33 -9.19 -12.44
C LEU A 458 -19.17 -9.07 -13.43
N GLY A 459 -19.29 -9.79 -14.55
CA GLY A 459 -18.27 -9.88 -15.57
C GLY A 459 -18.14 -8.63 -16.45
N GLU A 460 -16.90 -8.34 -16.79
CA GLU A 460 -16.52 -7.83 -18.11
C GLU A 460 -15.76 -8.96 -18.82
N LYS A 461 -15.96 -9.09 -20.14
CA LYS A 461 -15.41 -10.17 -20.97
C LYS A 461 -13.87 -10.19 -20.88
N GLY A 462 -13.34 -11.07 -20.03
CA GLY A 462 -11.91 -11.23 -19.81
C GLY A 462 -11.20 -11.76 -21.05
N ALA A 463 -10.11 -11.08 -21.41
CA ALA A 463 -9.05 -11.60 -22.26
C ALA A 463 -8.50 -12.92 -21.64
N PRO A 464 -7.69 -13.74 -22.35
CA PRO A 464 -7.14 -14.97 -21.79
C PRO A 464 -6.52 -14.73 -20.41
N LEU A 465 -6.73 -15.68 -19.47
CA LEU A 465 -6.18 -15.68 -18.11
C LEU A 465 -6.74 -14.63 -17.12
N GLY A 466 -7.82 -13.90 -17.45
CA GLY A 466 -8.36 -12.87 -16.56
C GLY A 466 -7.49 -11.61 -16.46
N LEU A 467 -6.55 -11.47 -17.39
CA LEU A 467 -5.71 -10.28 -17.53
C LEU A 467 -6.54 -9.11 -18.08
N THR A 468 -6.27 -7.91 -17.57
CA THR A 468 -6.80 -6.68 -18.18
C THR A 468 -6.12 -6.41 -19.52
N PRO A 469 -6.71 -5.60 -20.42
CA PRO A 469 -6.07 -5.25 -21.69
C PRO A 469 -4.68 -4.61 -21.52
N GLU A 470 -4.46 -3.87 -20.43
CA GLU A 470 -3.18 -3.23 -20.12
C GLU A 470 -2.13 -4.26 -19.67
N GLU A 471 -2.52 -5.22 -18.82
CA GLU A 471 -1.65 -6.32 -18.36
C GLU A 471 -1.26 -7.27 -19.49
N LEU A 472 -2.20 -7.56 -20.40
CA LEU A 472 -1.94 -8.40 -21.56
C LEU A 472 -0.99 -7.72 -22.54
N ALA A 473 -1.20 -6.42 -22.81
CA ALA A 473 -0.27 -5.62 -23.63
C ALA A 473 1.12 -5.51 -23.00
N PHE A 474 1.19 -5.46 -21.66
CA PHE A 474 2.44 -5.51 -20.91
C PHE A 474 3.18 -6.84 -21.12
N LEU A 475 2.50 -7.98 -20.96
CA LEU A 475 3.06 -9.32 -21.18
C LEU A 475 3.51 -9.55 -22.62
N GLU A 476 2.69 -9.17 -23.60
CA GLU A 476 3.05 -9.27 -25.03
C GLU A 476 4.27 -8.42 -25.37
N ALA A 477 4.37 -7.20 -24.81
CA ALA A 477 5.56 -6.37 -24.99
C ALA A 477 6.81 -7.06 -24.44
N LEU A 478 6.73 -7.69 -23.26
CA LEU A 478 7.85 -8.44 -22.69
C LEU A 478 8.23 -9.68 -23.51
N LEU A 479 7.27 -10.43 -24.05
CA LEU A 479 7.51 -11.57 -24.92
C LEU A 479 8.21 -11.18 -26.23
N GLU A 480 7.92 -9.99 -26.75
CA GLU A 480 8.53 -9.43 -27.95
C GLU A 480 9.84 -8.67 -27.67
N GLY A 481 10.29 -8.59 -26.41
CA GLY A 481 11.48 -7.85 -26.01
C GLY A 481 11.34 -6.33 -26.14
N ARG A 482 10.11 -5.80 -26.16
CA ARG A 482 9.80 -4.37 -26.16
C ARG A 482 9.65 -3.86 -24.72
N ARG A 483 10.07 -2.62 -24.49
CA ARG A 483 9.87 -1.97 -23.18
C ARG A 483 8.40 -1.63 -22.97
N PRO A 484 7.76 -2.11 -21.89
CA PRO A 484 6.41 -1.70 -21.56
C PRO A 484 6.38 -0.24 -21.08
N GLY A 485 5.29 0.47 -21.37
CA GLY A 485 5.07 1.84 -20.86
C GLY A 485 4.23 1.84 -19.58
N GLY A 486 4.44 2.80 -18.69
CA GLY A 486 3.63 3.00 -17.48
C GLY A 486 4.33 2.61 -16.17
N ASN A 487 3.55 2.37 -15.11
CA ASN A 487 4.06 2.03 -13.78
C ASN A 487 4.38 0.52 -13.72
N ALA A 488 5.53 0.14 -14.27
CA ALA A 488 5.94 -1.25 -14.50
C ALA A 488 5.85 -2.14 -13.26
N ASP A 489 6.16 -1.62 -12.07
CA ASP A 489 6.10 -2.34 -10.79
C ASP A 489 4.70 -2.86 -10.48
N MET A 490 3.68 -2.00 -10.60
CA MET A 490 2.30 -2.39 -10.29
C MET A 490 1.74 -3.37 -11.33
N LEU A 491 2.12 -3.21 -12.60
CA LEU A 491 1.69 -4.11 -13.68
C LEU A 491 2.38 -5.48 -13.56
N ALA A 492 3.67 -5.51 -13.22
CA ALA A 492 4.39 -6.75 -12.98
C ALA A 492 3.81 -7.50 -11.77
N ASP A 493 3.51 -6.80 -10.67
CA ASP A 493 2.89 -7.41 -9.48
C ASP A 493 1.49 -7.98 -9.82
N ALA A 494 0.64 -7.23 -10.52
CA ALA A 494 -0.71 -7.68 -10.92
C ALA A 494 -0.67 -8.87 -11.90
N VAL A 495 0.27 -8.84 -12.86
CA VAL A 495 0.50 -9.95 -13.78
C VAL A 495 0.99 -11.19 -13.04
N ASN A 496 1.97 -11.04 -12.16
CA ASN A 496 2.50 -12.14 -11.36
C ASN A 496 1.40 -12.74 -10.47
N GLU A 497 0.55 -11.92 -9.84
CA GLU A 497 -0.60 -12.39 -9.04
C GLU A 497 -1.58 -13.23 -9.86
N LYS A 498 -1.86 -12.85 -11.10
CA LYS A 498 -2.78 -13.59 -11.98
C LYS A 498 -2.17 -14.85 -12.60
N LEU A 499 -0.87 -14.82 -12.87
CA LEU A 499 -0.14 -15.97 -13.40
C LEU A 499 0.31 -16.94 -12.31
N ILE A 500 0.22 -16.57 -11.02
CA ILE A 500 0.72 -17.35 -9.88
C ILE A 500 0.06 -18.73 -9.77
N ASP A 501 -1.22 -18.84 -10.13
CA ASP A 501 -2.02 -20.06 -10.07
C ASP A 501 -1.68 -21.02 -11.23
N LEU A 502 -1.24 -20.46 -12.36
CA LEU A 502 -0.89 -21.24 -13.55
C LEU A 502 0.58 -21.65 -13.55
N ILE A 503 1.47 -20.69 -13.35
CA ILE A 503 2.93 -20.84 -13.44
C ILE A 503 3.51 -21.26 -12.11
N GLY A 504 2.79 -21.11 -11.00
CA GLY A 504 3.30 -21.51 -9.69
C GLY A 504 4.46 -20.66 -9.17
N ASP A 505 5.03 -19.76 -9.97
CA ASP A 505 6.23 -18.98 -9.66
C ASP A 505 6.10 -17.55 -10.22
N THR A 506 7.08 -16.70 -9.91
CA THR A 506 7.20 -15.35 -10.45
C THR A 506 7.55 -15.42 -11.93
N ALA A 507 6.65 -14.93 -12.79
CA ALA A 507 6.82 -14.96 -14.24
C ALA A 507 7.60 -13.74 -14.77
N VAL A 508 7.45 -12.58 -14.11
CA VAL A 508 8.10 -11.31 -14.46
C VAL A 508 9.00 -10.85 -13.30
N GLU A 509 10.29 -10.66 -13.59
CA GLU A 509 11.31 -10.12 -12.68
C GLU A 509 11.82 -8.76 -13.20
N PHE A 510 12.52 -7.98 -12.37
CA PHE A 510 13.22 -6.77 -12.83
C PHE A 510 14.72 -7.02 -12.93
N ASP A 511 15.30 -6.58 -14.05
CA ASP A 511 16.72 -6.71 -14.33
C ASP A 511 17.59 -5.73 -13.50
N GLU A 512 18.91 -5.76 -13.73
CA GLU A 512 19.87 -4.89 -13.03
C GLU A 512 19.67 -3.39 -13.33
N ALA A 513 18.97 -3.04 -14.41
CA ALA A 513 18.60 -1.67 -14.77
C ALA A 513 17.24 -1.26 -14.20
N GLY A 514 16.54 -2.17 -13.50
CA GLY A 514 15.19 -1.95 -12.98
C GLY A 514 14.12 -2.01 -14.07
N GLU A 515 14.38 -2.69 -15.19
CA GLU A 515 13.40 -2.90 -16.26
C GLU A 515 12.75 -4.28 -16.10
N PRO A 516 11.42 -4.40 -16.27
CA PRO A 516 10.74 -5.69 -16.17
C PRO A 516 11.14 -6.61 -17.33
N ALA A 517 11.35 -7.88 -17.03
CA ALA A 517 11.70 -8.93 -17.97
C ALA A 517 11.02 -10.25 -17.56
N LEU A 518 10.63 -11.06 -18.55
CA LEU A 518 10.14 -12.41 -18.27
C LEU A 518 11.28 -13.30 -17.77
N VAL A 519 11.00 -14.06 -16.71
CA VAL A 519 11.91 -15.09 -16.22
C VAL A 519 12.05 -16.15 -17.31
N GLU A 520 13.26 -16.32 -17.82
CA GLU A 520 13.52 -17.21 -18.96
C GLU A 520 13.01 -18.64 -18.77
N ASP A 521 12.95 -19.10 -17.52
CA ASP A 521 12.50 -20.44 -17.15
C ASP A 521 10.98 -20.63 -17.38
N TYR A 522 10.22 -19.54 -17.35
CA TYR A 522 8.76 -19.52 -17.49
C TYR A 522 8.29 -18.90 -18.81
N VAL A 523 9.19 -18.43 -19.69
CA VAL A 523 8.82 -17.83 -20.98
C VAL A 523 7.97 -18.78 -21.83
N GLU A 524 8.33 -20.06 -21.89
CA GLU A 524 7.56 -21.06 -22.66
C GLU A 524 6.21 -21.37 -22.00
N ASP A 525 6.16 -21.39 -20.67
CA ASP A 525 4.91 -21.57 -19.92
C ASP A 525 3.96 -20.37 -20.14
N VAL A 526 4.49 -19.15 -20.18
CA VAL A 526 3.75 -17.92 -20.48
C VAL A 526 3.25 -17.91 -21.93
N ARG A 527 4.06 -18.33 -22.91
CA ARG A 527 3.62 -18.47 -24.31
C ARG A 527 2.50 -19.48 -24.45
N ALA A 528 2.67 -20.65 -23.84
CA ALA A 528 1.64 -21.69 -23.82
C ALA A 528 0.33 -21.20 -23.16
N ALA A 529 0.43 -20.41 -22.09
CA ALA A 529 -0.71 -19.82 -21.39
C ALA A 529 -1.50 -18.81 -22.25
N LEU A 530 -0.80 -18.03 -23.06
CA LEU A 530 -1.39 -17.02 -23.94
C LEU A 530 -1.85 -17.59 -25.29
N GLY A 531 -1.54 -18.87 -25.58
CA GLY A 531 -1.85 -19.51 -26.85
C GLY A 531 -1.00 -18.99 -28.02
N ALA A 532 0.21 -18.50 -27.73
CA ALA A 532 1.13 -17.84 -28.65
C ALA A 532 2.27 -18.76 -29.13
#